data_AF-A0A9D8IL12-F1
#
_entry.id   AF-A0A9D8IL12-F1
#
_cell.length_a   1.000
_cell.length_b   1.000
_cell.length_c   1.000
_cell.angle_alpha   90.00
_cell.angle_beta   90.00
_cell.angle_gamma   90.00
#
_symmetry.space_group_name_H-M   'P 1'
#
loop_
_entity.id
_entity.type
_entity.pdbx_description
1 polymer ?
#
loop_
_entity_poly.entity_id
_entity_poly.type
_entity_poly.pdbx_seq_one_letter_code
_entity_poly.pdbx_strand_id
1 'polypeptide(L)'
;MNSEADGAPNSRLTILATSAAALAIVAAIVWWPGCRQYPPLKSEESLRVLELLNSACNTRNASLLAEADSRLAKLDAAGKLGSAEKAGFESIISLGKAGEWKRAEAKALRMASDQVNRPH
;
A
#
# COMPACT_ATOMS: atom_id res chain seq x y z
N MET A 1 24.27 -1.25 65.08
CA MET A 1 24.97 -1.03 63.80
C MET A 1 24.00 -1.42 62.70
N ASN A 2 23.61 -0.43 61.90
CA ASN A 2 22.61 -0.50 60.83
C ASN A 2 23.16 -1.23 59.60
N SER A 3 22.28 -1.91 58.86
CA SER A 3 22.25 -1.90 57.39
C SER A 3 20.86 -2.34 56.93
N GLU A 4 20.07 -1.32 56.57
CA GLU A 4 18.84 -1.41 55.78
C GLU A 4 19.07 -1.94 54.36
N ALA A 5 18.01 -2.58 53.84
CA ALA A 5 17.47 -2.54 52.48
C ALA A 5 18.39 -2.47 51.24
N ASP A 6 18.20 -3.42 50.31
CA ASP A 6 17.70 -3.13 48.95
C ASP A 6 17.38 -4.49 48.28
N GLY A 7 16.13 -4.81 47.93
CA GLY A 7 15.48 -4.18 46.80
C GLY A 7 15.79 -5.01 45.55
N ALA A 8 14.96 -6.01 45.25
CA ALA A 8 14.89 -6.55 43.89
C ALA A 8 14.01 -5.62 43.05
N PRO A 9 14.52 -5.00 41.98
CA PRO A 9 13.59 -4.58 40.94
C PRO A 9 14.11 -4.79 39.50
N ASN A 10 14.80 -5.88 39.21
CA ASN A 10 15.32 -6.09 37.85
C ASN A 10 14.21 -6.50 36.87
N SER A 11 13.21 -7.28 37.30
CA SER A 11 12.21 -7.90 36.41
C SER A 11 11.16 -6.93 35.87
N ARG A 12 10.79 -5.89 36.63
CA ARG A 12 9.82 -4.89 36.15
C ARG A 12 10.43 -3.96 35.10
N LEU A 13 11.72 -3.63 35.25
CA LEU A 13 12.47 -2.84 34.28
C LEU A 13 12.67 -3.60 32.94
N THR A 14 12.89 -4.92 32.97
CA THR A 14 13.00 -5.71 31.73
C THR A 14 11.67 -5.88 31.01
N ILE A 15 10.56 -6.04 31.75
CA ILE A 15 9.20 -6.15 31.18
C ILE A 15 8.72 -4.81 30.62
N LEU A 16 9.06 -3.68 31.28
CA LEU A 16 8.75 -2.35 30.78
C LEU A 16 9.60 -1.96 29.56
N ALA A 17 10.88 -2.35 29.53
CA ALA A 17 11.76 -2.08 28.40
C ALA A 17 11.37 -2.88 27.14
N THR A 18 10.95 -4.14 27.30
CA THR A 18 10.53 -4.99 26.17
C THR A 18 9.18 -4.56 25.59
N SER A 19 8.23 -4.14 26.43
CA SER A 19 6.95 -3.60 25.99
C SER A 19 7.11 -2.25 25.28
N ALA A 20 8.00 -1.37 25.76
CA ALA A 20 8.33 -0.11 25.09
C ALA A 20 9.01 -0.33 23.73
N ALA A 21 9.93 -1.29 23.62
CA ALA A 21 10.59 -1.63 22.36
C ALA A 21 9.62 -2.25 21.34
N ALA A 22 8.72 -3.14 21.78
CA ALA A 22 7.68 -3.71 20.91
C ALA A 22 6.70 -2.63 20.41
N LEU A 23 6.30 -1.69 21.28
CA LEU A 23 5.49 -0.54 20.88
C LEU A 23 6.23 0.37 19.89
N ALA A 24 7.53 0.59 20.08
CA ALA A 24 8.34 1.40 19.18
C ALA A 24 8.49 0.76 17.79
N ILE A 25 8.59 -0.57 17.70
CA ILE A 25 8.64 -1.30 16.42
C ILE A 25 7.28 -1.22 15.72
N VAL A 26 6.17 -1.41 16.44
CA VAL A 26 4.82 -1.27 15.86
C VAL A 26 4.58 0.17 15.42
N ALA A 27 5.01 1.17 16.19
CA ALA A 27 4.96 2.56 15.80
C ALA A 27 5.85 2.85 14.58
N ALA A 28 7.03 2.26 14.47
CA ALA A 28 7.90 2.42 13.30
C ALA A 28 7.31 1.79 12.02
N ILE A 29 6.55 0.69 12.15
CA ILE A 29 5.83 0.07 11.02
C ILE A 29 4.63 0.92 10.61
N VAL A 30 3.89 1.47 11.57
CA VAL A 30 2.71 2.33 11.33
C VAL A 30 3.12 3.72 10.82
N TRP A 31 4.30 4.22 11.19
CA TRP A 31 4.81 5.56 10.85
C TRP A 31 5.80 5.57 9.69
N TRP A 32 5.75 4.59 8.80
CA TRP A 32 6.52 4.62 7.55
C TRP A 32 5.70 5.07 6.33
N PRO A 33 5.18 6.32 6.24
CA PRO A 33 4.52 6.82 5.03
C PRO A 33 5.49 7.50 4.05
N GLY A 34 6.74 7.04 3.94
CA GLY A 34 7.70 7.54 2.95
C GLY A 34 8.64 6.42 2.53
N CYS A 35 8.57 5.87 1.32
CA CYS A 35 8.90 6.57 0.09
C CYS A 35 8.10 6.12 -1.16
N ARG A 36 7.01 5.36 -1.01
CA ARG A 36 6.13 4.98 -2.14
C ARG A 36 4.82 4.43 -1.60
N GLN A 37 3.68 4.97 -2.04
CA GLN A 37 2.37 4.46 -1.63
C GLN A 37 2.01 3.19 -2.41
N TYR A 38 2.51 3.09 -3.63
CA TYR A 38 2.38 1.90 -4.46
C TYR A 38 3.74 1.26 -4.74
N PRO A 39 3.85 -0.08 -4.68
CA PRO A 39 5.06 -0.77 -5.08
C PRO A 39 5.37 -0.51 -6.57
N PRO A 40 6.64 -0.62 -7.00
CA PRO A 40 6.97 -0.57 -8.41
C PRO A 40 6.26 -1.70 -9.15
N LEU A 41 5.58 -1.35 -10.24
CA LEU A 41 4.94 -2.33 -11.12
C LEU A 41 6.00 -3.20 -11.78
N LYS A 42 5.89 -4.51 -11.58
CA LYS A 42 6.89 -5.48 -12.02
C LYS A 42 6.82 -5.81 -13.52
N SER A 43 5.68 -5.57 -14.15
CA SER A 43 5.42 -5.93 -15.55
C SER A 43 4.97 -4.72 -16.36
N GLU A 44 5.46 -4.64 -17.60
CA GLU A 44 4.94 -3.70 -18.62
C GLU A 44 3.43 -3.87 -18.84
N GLU A 45 2.92 -5.10 -18.69
CA GLU A 45 1.50 -5.38 -18.83
C GLU A 45 0.68 -4.68 -17.73
N SER A 46 1.20 -4.67 -16.49
CA SER A 46 0.57 -3.97 -15.37
C SER A 46 0.60 -2.45 -15.57
N LEU A 47 1.66 -1.91 -16.18
CA LEU A 47 1.73 -0.49 -16.56
C LEU A 47 0.67 -0.15 -17.61
N ARG A 48 0.48 -0.99 -18.63
CA ARG A 48 -0.59 -0.79 -19.62
C ARG A 48 -1.99 -0.86 -19.01
N VAL A 49 -2.20 -1.75 -18.03
CA VAL A 49 -3.46 -1.79 -17.27
C VAL A 49 -3.65 -0.51 -16.47
N LEU A 50 -2.59 0.04 -15.87
CA LEU A 50 -2.66 1.31 -15.14
C LEU A 50 -3.00 2.49 -16.07
N GLU A 51 -2.41 2.56 -17.26
CA GLU A 51 -2.73 3.58 -18.27
C GLU A 51 -4.18 3.49 -18.75
N LEU A 52 -4.67 2.27 -19.02
CA LEU A 52 -6.05 2.02 -19.39
C LEU A 52 -7.00 2.43 -18.26
N LEU A 53 -6.66 2.06 -17.02
CA LEU A 53 -7.45 2.39 -15.84
C LEU A 53 -7.49 3.90 -15.58
N ASN A 54 -6.36 4.58 -15.73
CA ASN A 54 -6.28 6.03 -15.63
C ASN A 54 -7.14 6.71 -16.71
N SER A 55 -7.08 6.21 -17.94
CA SER A 55 -7.93 6.69 -19.05
C SER A 55 -9.41 6.45 -18.77
N ALA A 56 -9.77 5.29 -18.23
CA ALA A 56 -11.13 4.96 -17.83
C ALA A 56 -11.64 5.91 -16.74
N CYS A 57 -10.82 6.21 -15.73
CA CYS A 57 -11.18 7.12 -14.64
C CYS A 57 -11.33 8.56 -15.12
N ASN A 58 -10.39 9.04 -15.94
CA ASN A 58 -10.40 10.39 -16.50
C ASN A 58 -11.61 10.62 -17.43
N THR A 59 -11.87 9.68 -18.34
CA THR A 59 -13.03 9.75 -19.25
C THR A 59 -14.35 9.30 -18.62
N ARG A 60 -14.31 8.85 -17.35
CA ARG A 60 -15.46 8.27 -16.62
C ARG A 60 -16.17 7.18 -17.40
N ASN A 61 -15.40 6.37 -18.12
CA ASN A 61 -15.91 5.37 -19.03
C ASN A 61 -15.96 4.00 -18.34
N ALA A 62 -17.18 3.58 -17.99
CA ALA A 62 -17.41 2.30 -17.33
C ALA A 62 -17.01 1.08 -18.17
N SER A 63 -17.09 1.16 -19.50
CA SER A 63 -16.66 0.07 -20.39
C SER A 63 -15.15 -0.11 -20.36
N LEU A 64 -14.39 0.99 -20.38
CA LEU A 64 -12.93 0.94 -20.22
C LEU A 64 -12.53 0.44 -18.83
N LEU A 65 -13.30 0.80 -17.80
CA LEU A 65 -13.08 0.31 -16.44
C LEU A 65 -13.26 -1.22 -16.35
N ALA A 66 -14.32 -1.74 -16.98
CA ALA A 66 -14.58 -3.19 -17.03
C ALA A 66 -13.50 -3.93 -17.84
N GLU A 67 -12.98 -3.31 -18.90
CA GLU A 67 -11.85 -3.88 -19.66
C GLU A 67 -10.58 -3.93 -18.80
N ALA A 68 -10.26 -2.86 -18.08
CA ALA A 68 -9.12 -2.81 -17.17
C ALA A 68 -9.24 -3.88 -16.06
N ASP A 69 -10.43 -4.05 -15.49
CA ASP A 69 -10.73 -5.10 -14.50
C ASP A 69 -10.52 -6.51 -15.07
N SER A 70 -10.99 -6.77 -16.29
CA SER A 70 -10.78 -8.04 -16.97
C SER A 70 -9.30 -8.33 -17.26
N ARG A 71 -8.54 -7.32 -17.70
CA ARG A 71 -7.09 -7.47 -17.94
C ARG A 71 -6.34 -7.69 -16.64
N LEU A 72 -6.72 -7.01 -15.56
CA LEU A 72 -6.15 -7.21 -14.23
C LEU A 72 -6.37 -8.64 -13.74
N ALA A 73 -7.59 -9.16 -13.87
CA ALA A 73 -7.93 -10.54 -13.49
C ALA A 73 -7.08 -11.58 -14.27
N LYS A 74 -6.80 -11.33 -15.56
CA LYS A 74 -5.90 -12.19 -16.35
C LYS A 74 -4.46 -12.14 -15.84
N LEU A 75 -3.95 -10.97 -15.45
CA LEU A 75 -2.61 -10.83 -14.90
C LEU A 75 -2.46 -11.47 -13.53
N ASP A 76 -3.49 -11.36 -12.69
CA ASP A 76 -3.58 -12.02 -11.39
C ASP A 76 -3.59 -13.55 -11.55
N ALA A 77 -4.45 -14.07 -12.43
CA ALA A 77 -4.50 -15.51 -12.75
C ALA A 77 -3.18 -16.03 -13.33
N ALA A 78 -2.44 -15.19 -14.06
CA ALA A 78 -1.12 -15.52 -14.58
C ALA A 78 0.01 -15.40 -13.54
N GLY A 79 -0.29 -15.00 -12.30
CA GLY A 79 0.71 -14.79 -11.23
C GLY A 79 1.68 -13.64 -11.52
N LYS A 80 1.36 -12.75 -12.47
CA LYS A 80 2.21 -11.63 -12.90
C LYS A 80 2.03 -10.38 -12.04
N LEU A 81 1.14 -10.45 -11.03
CA LEU A 81 0.74 -9.32 -10.22
C LEU A 81 0.98 -9.63 -8.73
N GLY A 82 1.78 -8.82 -8.05
CA GLY A 82 1.99 -8.94 -6.62
C GLY A 82 0.75 -8.53 -5.83
N SER A 83 0.55 -9.11 -4.64
CA SER A 83 -0.62 -8.84 -3.80
C SER A 83 -0.80 -7.35 -3.45
N ALA A 84 0.31 -6.62 -3.28
CA ALA A 84 0.28 -5.17 -3.02
C ALA A 84 -0.08 -4.35 -4.28
N GLU A 85 0.34 -4.78 -5.47
CA GLU A 85 -0.06 -4.16 -6.75
C GLU A 85 -1.57 -4.35 -6.95
N LYS A 86 -2.06 -5.57 -6.69
CA LYS A 86 -3.48 -5.95 -6.81
C LYS A 86 -4.37 -5.08 -5.94
N ALA A 87 -4.03 -4.96 -4.65
CA ALA A 87 -4.79 -4.15 -3.71
C ALA A 87 -4.92 -2.69 -4.18
N GLY A 88 -3.87 -2.15 -4.83
CA GLY A 88 -3.91 -0.80 -5.40
C GLY A 88 -4.89 -0.68 -6.56
N PHE A 89 -4.83 -1.60 -7.52
CA PHE A 89 -5.74 -1.62 -8.65
C PHE A 89 -7.19 -1.85 -8.22
N GLU A 90 -7.45 -2.82 -7.34
CA GLU A 90 -8.79 -3.11 -6.81
C GLU A 90 -9.39 -1.91 -6.09
N SER A 91 -8.57 -1.14 -5.36
CA SER A 91 -9.02 0.08 -4.70
C SER A 91 -9.48 1.15 -5.69
N ILE A 92 -8.75 1.33 -6.80
CA ILE A 92 -9.11 2.28 -7.87
C ILE A 92 -10.37 1.81 -8.59
N ILE A 93 -10.43 0.53 -8.96
CA ILE A 93 -11.58 -0.06 -9.67
C ILE A 93 -12.84 0.02 -8.82
N SER A 94 -12.76 -0.26 -7.53
CA SER A 94 -13.90 -0.15 -6.60
C SER A 94 -14.43 1.28 -6.52
N LEU A 95 -13.55 2.29 -6.49
CA LEU A 95 -13.97 3.70 -6.54
C LEU A 95 -14.63 4.04 -7.88
N GLY A 96 -14.08 3.57 -9.00
CA GLY A 96 -14.69 3.75 -10.32
C GLY A 96 -16.09 3.13 -10.40
N LYS A 97 -16.25 1.88 -9.91
CA LYS A 97 -17.54 1.17 -9.85
C LYS A 97 -18.55 1.88 -8.94
N ALA A 98 -18.09 2.54 -7.88
CA ALA A 98 -18.91 3.35 -6.99
C ALA A 98 -19.30 4.73 -7.57
N GLY A 99 -18.81 5.08 -8.77
CA GLY A 99 -19.03 6.40 -9.37
C GLY A 99 -18.18 7.51 -8.77
N GLU A 100 -17.24 7.18 -7.88
CA GLU A 100 -16.29 8.09 -7.22
C GLU A 100 -15.12 8.42 -8.16
N TRP A 101 -15.42 8.81 -9.40
CA TRP A 101 -14.47 8.95 -10.50
C TRP A 101 -13.28 9.86 -10.16
N LYS A 102 -13.53 11.00 -9.50
CA LYS A 102 -12.46 11.94 -9.09
C LYS A 102 -11.48 11.31 -8.11
N ARG A 103 -11.97 10.48 -7.17
CA ARG A 103 -11.11 9.78 -6.21
C ARG A 103 -10.37 8.63 -6.88
N ALA A 104 -11.02 7.92 -7.81
CA ALA A 104 -10.41 6.88 -8.60
C ALA A 104 -9.25 7.43 -9.45
N GLU A 105 -9.49 8.54 -10.16
CA GLU A 105 -8.49 9.27 -10.94
C GLU A 105 -7.31 9.72 -10.08
N ALA A 106 -7.57 10.38 -8.93
CA ALA A 106 -6.50 10.81 -8.04
C ALA A 106 -5.61 9.65 -7.57
N LYS A 107 -6.22 8.49 -7.26
CA LYS A 107 -5.44 7.29 -6.89
C LYS A 107 -4.69 6.69 -8.08
N ALA A 108 -5.30 6.63 -9.27
CA ALA A 108 -4.66 6.14 -10.47
C ALA A 108 -3.46 7.00 -10.86
N LEU A 109 -3.62 8.33 -10.84
CA LEU A 109 -2.56 9.29 -11.09
C LEU A 109 -1.44 9.20 -10.06
N ARG A 110 -1.78 9.02 -8.77
CA ARG A 110 -0.78 8.82 -7.72
C ARG A 110 0.02 7.55 -7.95
N MET A 111 -0.66 6.45 -8.28
CA MET A 111 -0.02 5.18 -8.62
C MET A 111 0.88 5.29 -9.85
N ALA A 112 0.46 6.03 -10.88
CA ALA A 112 1.26 6.29 -12.08
C ALA A 112 2.48 7.18 -11.76
N SER A 113 2.30 8.23 -10.96
CA SER A 113 3.38 9.13 -10.51
C SER A 113 4.44 8.35 -9.70
N ASP A 114 3.99 7.44 -8.84
CA ASP A 114 4.86 6.52 -8.12
C ASP A 114 5.64 5.62 -9.08
N GLN A 115 5.18 5.34 -10.31
CA GLN A 115 5.96 4.58 -11.30
C GLN A 115 7.02 5.40 -12.03
N VAL A 116 6.76 6.69 -12.28
CA VAL A 116 7.68 7.59 -12.98
C VAL A 116 8.86 8.00 -12.09
N ASN A 117 8.65 8.12 -10.77
CA ASN A 117 9.70 8.48 -9.82
C ASN A 117 10.59 7.27 -9.42
N ARG A 118 11.05 6.48 -10.40
CA ARG A 118 12.04 5.42 -10.20
C ARG A 118 13.44 6.07 -10.15
N PRO A 119 14.17 6.04 -9.02
CA PRO A 119 15.60 6.33 -9.08
C PRO A 119 16.27 5.28 -9.97
N HIS A 120 17.00 5.75 -10.98
CA HIS A 120 17.78 4.94 -11.92
C HIS A 120 18.93 4.23 -11.20
#